data_AF-A0A7Y3ABI6-F1
#
_entry.id   AF-A0A7Y3ABI6-F1
#
_cell.length_a   1.000
_cell.length_b   1.000
_cell.length_c   1.000
_cell.angle_alpha   90.00
_cell.angle_beta   90.00
_cell.angle_gamma   90.00
#
_symmetry.space_group_name_H-M   'P 1'
#
loop_
_entity.id
_entity.type
_entity.pdbx_description
1 polymer ?
#
loop_
_entity_poly.entity_id
_entity_poly.type
_entity_poly.pdbx_seq_one_letter_code
_entity_poly.pdbx_strand_id
1 'polypeptide(L)'
;MGRTARHRGTSVRIAVTGSSGLIASHLVPRLETTGHDVVRYVRRDPAEGEAFWDPSRNTIDPFDDIDVVIHLAGAGVGDRRWSASRKA
;
A
#
# COMPACT_ATOMS: atom_id res chain seq x y z
N MET A 1 1.80 -23.28 1.50
CA MET A 1 2.82 -23.57 0.46
C MET A 1 3.07 -22.27 -0.29
N GLY A 2 4.00 -21.44 0.20
CA GLY A 2 4.21 -20.08 -0.33
C GLY A 2 5.03 -20.10 -1.61
N ARG A 3 4.52 -19.49 -2.68
CA ARG A 3 5.28 -19.27 -3.91
C ARG A 3 6.36 -18.22 -3.64
N THR A 4 7.59 -18.64 -3.36
CA THR A 4 8.77 -17.75 -3.47
C THR A 4 9.03 -17.51 -4.95
N ALA A 5 8.46 -16.45 -5.52
CA ALA A 5 8.50 -16.21 -6.95
C ALA A 5 9.72 -15.36 -7.33
N ARG A 6 10.54 -15.94 -8.22
CA ARG A 6 11.53 -15.20 -9.02
C ARG A 6 10.75 -14.47 -10.12
N HIS A 7 10.38 -13.20 -9.90
CA HIS A 7 9.66 -12.40 -10.90
C HIS A 7 10.66 -11.72 -11.85
N ARG A 8 11.05 -12.41 -12.93
CA ARG A 8 11.62 -11.75 -14.10
C ARG A 8 10.61 -11.87 -15.24
N GLY A 9 9.80 -10.82 -15.44
CA GLY A 9 9.02 -10.62 -16.67
C GLY A 9 7.49 -10.78 -16.59
N THR A 10 6.89 -11.06 -15.43
CA THR A 10 5.42 -11.21 -15.30
C THR A 10 4.78 -10.13 -14.43
N SER A 11 3.55 -9.75 -14.77
CA SER A 11 2.66 -8.95 -13.91
C SER A 11 2.54 -9.61 -12.53
N VAL A 12 2.42 -8.79 -11.48
CA VAL A 12 2.24 -9.23 -10.09
C VAL A 12 1.19 -8.36 -9.41
N ARG A 13 0.55 -8.90 -8.38
CA ARG A 13 -0.46 -8.17 -7.60
C ARG A 13 0.17 -7.57 -6.35
N ILE A 14 0.04 -6.27 -6.19
CA ILE A 14 0.76 -5.47 -5.21
C ILE A 14 -0.23 -4.77 -4.28
N ALA A 15 -0.18 -5.09 -2.98
CA ALA A 15 -0.89 -4.35 -1.96
C ALA A 15 -0.11 -3.08 -1.59
N VAL A 16 -0.73 -1.91 -1.69
CA VAL A 16 -0.10 -0.62 -1.35
C VAL A 16 -0.92 0.13 -0.33
N THR A 17 -0.25 0.59 0.71
CA THR A 17 -0.90 1.25 1.85
C THR A 17 -0.31 2.65 2.02
N GLY A 18 -1.08 3.61 2.52
CA GLY A 18 -0.69 5.03 2.39
C GLY A 18 -0.66 5.48 0.92
N SER A 19 -1.54 4.92 0.09
CA SER A 19 -1.58 5.09 -1.37
C SER A 19 -1.79 6.54 -1.84
N SER A 20 -2.32 7.41 -0.97
CA SER A 20 -2.49 8.84 -1.23
C SER A 20 -1.30 9.71 -0.84
N GLY A 21 -0.27 9.14 -0.21
CA GLY A 21 0.92 9.87 0.23
C GLY A 21 1.86 10.24 -0.91
N LEU A 22 2.76 11.20 -0.67
CA LEU A 22 3.70 11.75 -1.66
C LEU A 22 4.46 10.69 -2.45
N ILE A 23 4.98 9.65 -1.78
CA ILE A 23 5.74 8.60 -2.47
C ILE A 23 4.80 7.73 -3.31
N ALA A 24 3.64 7.37 -2.76
CA ALA A 24 2.70 6.48 -3.39
C ALA A 24 2.03 7.10 -4.62
N SER A 25 1.77 8.41 -4.62
CA SER A 25 1.18 9.13 -5.76
C SER A 25 2.05 9.09 -7.02
N HIS A 26 3.36 8.87 -6.88
CA HIS A 26 4.29 8.66 -8.00
C HIS A 26 4.56 7.18 -8.27
N LEU A 27 4.66 6.36 -7.21
CA LEU A 27 4.97 4.95 -7.33
C LEU A 27 3.83 4.15 -7.98
N VAL A 28 2.60 4.36 -7.53
CA VAL A 28 1.45 3.54 -7.96
C VAL A 28 1.20 3.66 -9.47
N PRO A 29 1.10 4.87 -10.07
CA PRO A 29 0.95 4.98 -11.52
C PRO A 29 2.10 4.32 -12.29
N ARG A 30 3.32 4.39 -11.76
CA ARG A 30 4.48 3.73 -12.39
C ARG A 30 4.33 2.21 -12.39
N LEU A 31 3.90 1.61 -11.28
CA LEU A 31 3.66 0.17 -11.16
C LEU A 31 2.55 -0.29 -12.12
N GLU A 32 1.44 0.44 -12.15
CA GLU A 32 0.31 0.18 -13.06
C GLU A 32 0.75 0.28 -14.53
N THR A 33 1.50 1.33 -14.89
CA THR A 33 2.00 1.52 -16.26
C THR A 33 3.01 0.44 -16.67
N THR A 34 3.73 -0.16 -15.73
CA THR A 34 4.62 -1.31 -15.99
C THR A 34 3.88 -2.65 -16.05
N GLY A 35 2.54 -2.65 -15.90
CA GLY A 35 1.69 -3.82 -16.07
C GLY A 35 1.43 -4.60 -14.78
N HIS A 36 1.72 -4.04 -13.60
CA HIS A 36 1.38 -4.66 -12.32
C HIS A 36 -0.06 -4.30 -11.89
N ASP A 37 -0.72 -5.21 -11.18
CA ASP A 37 -2.02 -4.94 -10.55
C ASP A 37 -1.78 -4.34 -9.15
N VAL A 38 -2.41 -3.22 -8.84
CA VAL A 38 -2.21 -2.51 -7.57
C VAL A 38 -3.52 -2.42 -6.80
N VAL A 39 -3.57 -3.09 -5.65
CA VAL A 39 -4.67 -3.00 -4.69
C VAL A 39 -4.30 -1.98 -3.62
N ARG A 40 -5.10 -0.92 -3.51
CA ARG A 40 -4.89 0.15 -2.54
C ARG A 40 -5.61 -0.19 -1.24
N TYR A 41 -4.85 -0.36 -0.14
CA TYR A 41 -5.41 -0.53 1.20
C TYR A 41 -5.60 0.85 1.85
N VAL A 42 -6.86 1.23 2.04
CA VAL A 42 -7.29 2.56 2.50
C VAL A 42 -8.00 2.49 3.85
N ARG A 43 -7.95 3.60 4.60
CA ARG A 43 -8.61 3.73 5.92
C ARG A 43 -10.03 4.28 5.86
N ARG A 44 -10.43 4.82 4.71
CA ARG A 44 -11.82 5.24 4.47
C ARG A 44 -12.63 4.06 3.93
N ASP A 45 -13.93 4.27 3.76
CA ASP A 45 -14.78 3.33 3.02
C ASP A 45 -14.15 3.09 1.62
N PRO A 46 -13.80 1.83 1.28
CA PRO A 46 -13.09 1.52 0.04
C PRO A 46 -14.02 1.73 -1.17
N ALA A 47 -13.47 2.30 -2.24
CA ALA A 47 -14.12 2.29 -3.54
C ALA A 47 -13.93 0.93 -4.23
N GLU A 48 -14.58 0.73 -5.38
CA GLU A 48 -14.38 -0.47 -6.18
C GLU A 48 -12.89 -0.67 -6.52
N GLY A 49 -12.38 -1.87 -6.26
CA GLY A 49 -10.96 -2.23 -6.46
C GLY A 49 -10.01 -1.80 -5.33
N GLU A 50 -10.51 -1.14 -4.28
CA GLU A 50 -9.75 -0.86 -3.05
C GLU A 50 -10.06 -1.89 -1.96
N ALA A 51 -9.16 -1.99 -0.99
CA ALA A 51 -9.30 -2.83 0.18
C ALA A 51 -9.30 -1.96 1.45
N PHE A 52 -10.03 -2.37 2.48
CA PHE A 52 -10.06 -1.70 3.76
C PHE A 52 -8.91 -2.12 4.67
N TRP A 53 -8.38 -1.16 5.43
CA TRP A 53 -7.50 -1.41 6.56
C TRP A 53 -7.66 -0.28 7.59
N ASP A 54 -7.84 -0.63 8.86
CA ASP A 54 -7.66 0.26 10.01
C ASP A 54 -6.65 -0.30 11.03
N PRO A 55 -5.48 0.35 11.23
CA PRO A 55 -4.47 -0.12 12.18
C PRO A 55 -4.88 0.13 13.63
N SER A 56 -5.72 1.12 13.89
CA SER A 56 -6.20 1.43 15.25
C SER A 56 -7.18 0.40 15.78
N ARG A 57 -7.90 -0.27 14.86
CA ARG A 57 -8.86 -1.33 15.16
C ARG A 57 -8.31 -2.73 14.90
N ASN A 58 -7.04 -2.83 14.51
CA ASN A 58 -6.40 -4.09 14.11
C ASN A 58 -7.24 -4.87 13.08
N THR A 59 -7.81 -4.16 12.10
CA THR A 59 -8.70 -4.72 11.08
C THR A 59 -8.10 -4.48 9.70
N ILE A 60 -8.06 -5.52 8.87
CA ILE A 60 -7.57 -5.46 7.50
C ILE A 60 -8.32 -6.49 6.66
N ASP A 61 -8.70 -6.10 5.45
CA ASP A 61 -9.22 -7.02 4.46
C ASP A 61 -8.15 -8.06 4.09
N PRO A 62 -8.55 -9.28 3.69
CA PRO A 62 -7.61 -10.34 3.37
C PRO A 62 -6.67 -9.96 2.21
N PHE A 63 -5.49 -10.58 2.19
CA PHE A 63 -4.48 -10.40 1.13
C PHE A 63 -4.60 -11.48 0.05
N ASP A 64 -5.81 -11.65 -0.48
CA ASP A 64 -6.08 -12.68 -1.47
C ASP A 64 -5.29 -12.43 -2.77
N ASP A 65 -4.52 -13.43 -3.19
CA ASP A 65 -3.67 -13.40 -4.39
C ASP A 65 -2.67 -12.22 -4.45
N ILE A 66 -2.20 -11.72 -3.31
CA ILE A 66 -1.15 -10.69 -3.25
C ILE A 66 0.25 -11.32 -3.30
N ASP A 67 1.08 -10.89 -4.25
CA ASP A 67 2.48 -11.30 -4.37
C ASP A 67 3.42 -10.41 -3.53
N VAL A 68 3.11 -9.11 -3.46
CA VAL A 68 4.00 -8.08 -2.86
C VAL A 68 3.19 -7.12 -1.99
N VAL A 69 3.72 -6.75 -0.83
CA VAL A 69 3.18 -5.70 0.03
C VAL A 69 4.16 -4.52 0.10
N ILE A 70 3.65 -3.32 -0.17
CA ILE A 70 4.38 -2.05 -0.03
C ILE A 70 3.67 -1.20 1.03
N HIS A 71 4.32 -1.04 2.18
CA HIS A 71 3.79 -0.26 3.29
C HIS A 71 4.35 1.17 3.29
N LEU A 72 3.53 2.14 2.86
CA LEU A 72 3.87 3.57 2.88
C LEU A 72 2.94 4.37 3.81
N ALA A 73 2.08 3.70 4.57
CA ALA A 73 1.25 4.37 5.56
C ALA A 73 2.14 4.93 6.68
N GLY A 74 1.95 6.20 6.99
CA GLY A 74 2.74 6.88 8.00
C GLY A 74 2.53 8.38 7.95
N ALA A 75 3.27 9.08 8.79
CA ALA A 75 3.27 10.54 8.78
C ALA A 75 4.30 11.04 7.77
N GLY A 76 3.90 11.91 6.83
CA GLY A 76 4.83 12.48 5.86
C GLY A 76 5.88 13.34 6.55
N VAL A 77 7.13 13.21 6.13
CA VAL A 77 8.24 13.98 6.69
C VAL A 77 8.04 15.50 6.55
N GLY A 78 7.30 15.93 5.53
CA GLY A 78 6.95 17.34 5.28
C GLY A 78 5.64 17.82 5.90
N ASP A 79 4.78 16.94 6.42
CA ASP A 79 3.40 17.35 6.75
C ASP A 79 3.35 18.26 7.98
N ARG A 80 4.24 18.05 8.97
CA ARG A 80 4.33 18.84 10.21
C ARG A 80 5.76 18.84 10.75
N ARG A 81 6.12 19.85 11.54
CA ARG A 81 7.38 19.81 12.32
C ARG A 81 7.41 18.57 13.22
N TRP A 82 8.59 17.99 13.35
CA TRP A 82 8.82 16.86 14.24
C TRP A 82 8.69 17.32 15.71
N SER A 83 7.71 16.77 16.44
CA SER A 83 7.55 16.97 17.89
C SER A 83 7.86 15.67 18.65
N ALA A 84 8.04 15.73 19.97
CA ALA A 84 8.17 14.53 20.80
C ALA A 84 6.96 13.60 20.63
N SER A 85 5.74 14.16 20.58
CA SER A 85 4.49 13.41 20.33
C SER A 85 4.39 12.77 18.94
N ARG A 86 5.18 13.22 17.96
CA ARG A 86 5.22 12.66 16.59
C ARG A 86 6.35 11.64 16.41
N LYS A 87 7.23 11.54 17.41
CA LYS A 87 8.42 10.67 17.45
C LYS A 87 8.13 9.34 18.13
N ALA A 88 7.13 9.33 19.02
CA ALA A 88 6.73 8.22 19.87
C ALA A 88 5.75 7.29 19.17
#